data_AF-X1KJ55-F1
#
_entry.id   AF-X1KJ55-F1
#
_cell.length_a   1.000
_cell.length_b   1.000
_cell.length_c   1.000
_cell.angle_alpha   90.00
_cell.angle_beta   90.00
_cell.angle_gamma   90.00
#
_symmetry.space_group_name_H-M   'P 1'
#
loop_
_entity.id
_entity.type
_entity.pdbx_description
1 polymer ?
#
loop_
_entity_poly.entity_id
_entity_poly.type
_entity_poly.pdbx_seq_one_letter_code
_entity_poly.pdbx_strand_id
1 'polypeptide(L)'
;TGLNLGEKIGIEALSLLICHPEGLFKGAPPGCRRHLFINKAENAEDQKRAEELTFQVLKICPRGISDIIIGAAGQKEVVAEVIREVKTS
;
A
#
# COMPACT_ATOMS: atom_id res chain seq x y z
N THR A 1 -2.89 1.31 -14.73
CA THR A 1 -1.48 0.96 -14.54
C THR A 1 -0.57 1.57 -15.59
N GLY A 2 -1.05 1.86 -16.81
CA GLY A 2 -0.22 2.50 -17.85
C GLY A 2 0.85 1.58 -18.45
N LEU A 3 0.82 0.29 -18.10
CA LEU A 3 1.76 -0.73 -18.56
C LEU A 3 1.25 -1.43 -19.81
N ASN A 4 2.19 -1.81 -20.68
CA ASN A 4 1.97 -2.73 -21.78
C ASN A 4 1.95 -4.19 -21.29
N LEU A 5 1.36 -5.07 -22.09
CA LEU A 5 1.36 -6.50 -21.79
C LEU A 5 2.80 -7.05 -21.81
N GLY A 6 3.19 -7.73 -20.74
CA GLY A 6 4.53 -8.29 -20.56
C GLY A 6 5.53 -7.36 -19.86
N GLU A 7 5.18 -6.09 -19.62
CA GLU A 7 6.00 -5.20 -18.80
C GLU A 7 5.98 -5.62 -17.32
N LYS A 8 7.13 -5.41 -16.65
CA LYS A 8 7.25 -5.69 -15.22
C LYS A 8 6.44 -4.68 -14.42
N ILE A 9 5.69 -5.17 -13.44
CA ILE A 9 4.97 -4.33 -12.48
C ILE A 9 5.97 -3.82 -11.44
N GLY A 10 6.34 -2.54 -11.55
CA GLY A 10 7.15 -1.84 -10.57
C GLY A 10 6.32 -1.11 -9.50
N ILE A 11 7.02 -0.48 -8.55
CA ILE A 11 6.42 0.29 -7.45
C ILE A 11 5.47 1.37 -7.96
N GLU A 12 5.85 2.11 -9.00
CA GLU A 12 5.03 3.20 -9.56
C GLU A 12 3.71 2.69 -10.15
N ALA A 13 3.76 1.61 -10.93
CA ALA A 13 2.54 1.02 -11.49
C ALA A 13 1.62 0.46 -10.40
N LEU A 14 2.20 -0.11 -9.34
CA LEU A 14 1.47 -0.64 -8.21
C LEU A 14 0.84 0.47 -7.35
N SER A 15 1.56 1.55 -7.08
CA SER A 15 1.03 2.70 -6.32
C SER A 15 -0.12 3.38 -7.06
N LEU A 16 0.01 3.53 -8.40
CA LEU A 16 -1.09 4.00 -9.25
C LEU A 16 -2.31 3.07 -9.17
N LEU A 17 -2.12 1.75 -9.22
CA LEU A 17 -3.22 0.79 -9.09
C LEU A 17 -3.89 0.86 -7.71
N ILE A 18 -3.11 1.02 -6.64
CA ILE A 18 -3.63 1.11 -5.27
C ILE A 18 -4.51 2.36 -5.11
N CYS A 19 -4.04 3.51 -5.59
CA CYS A 19 -4.73 4.79 -5.40
C CYS A 19 -5.85 5.06 -6.41
N HIS A 20 -5.94 4.32 -7.52
CA HIS A 20 -6.94 4.58 -8.55
C HIS A 20 -8.37 4.22 -8.07
N PRO A 21 -9.42 5.00 -8.41
CA PRO A 21 -10.80 4.69 -8.02
C PRO A 21 -11.28 3.30 -8.49
N GLU A 22 -10.89 2.90 -9.70
CA GLU A 22 -11.15 1.57 -10.27
C GLU A 22 -10.08 0.52 -9.90
N GLY A 23 -9.23 0.83 -8.92
CA GLY A 23 -8.07 0.06 -8.53
C GLY A 23 -8.34 -0.90 -7.36
N LEU A 24 -7.37 -1.03 -6.46
CA LEU A 24 -7.40 -2.01 -5.37
C LEU A 24 -8.66 -1.89 -4.47
N PHE A 25 -9.15 -0.67 -4.26
CA PHE A 25 -10.33 -0.38 -3.44
C PHE A 25 -11.61 -0.14 -4.26
N LYS A 26 -11.67 -0.63 -5.50
CA LYS A 26 -12.87 -0.51 -6.33
C LYS A 26 -14.10 -1.07 -5.62
N GLY A 27 -15.18 -0.28 -5.65
CA GLY A 27 -16.46 -0.68 -5.04
C GLY A 27 -16.49 -0.57 -3.51
N ALA A 28 -15.43 -0.07 -2.88
CA ALA A 28 -15.46 0.24 -1.45
C ALA A 28 -16.57 1.26 -1.14
N PRO A 29 -17.43 1.04 -0.13
CA PRO A 29 -18.52 1.95 0.19
C PRO A 29 -18.03 3.38 0.50
N PRO A 30 -18.80 4.43 0.15
CA PRO A 30 -18.45 5.79 0.52
C PRO A 30 -18.27 5.94 2.04
N GLY A 31 -17.19 6.61 2.44
CA GLY A 31 -16.88 6.86 3.85
C GLY A 31 -16.32 5.68 4.63
N CYS A 32 -16.14 4.50 4.03
CA CYS A 32 -15.45 3.41 4.71
C CYS A 32 -13.96 3.71 4.90
N ARG A 33 -13.37 3.13 5.94
CA ARG A 33 -11.91 3.16 6.14
C ARG A 33 -11.27 2.12 5.23
N ARG A 34 -10.19 2.53 4.57
CA ARG A 34 -9.40 1.69 3.67
C ARG A 34 -8.08 1.40 4.34
N HIS A 35 -7.80 0.13 4.62
CA HIS A 35 -6.53 -0.31 5.20
C HIS A 35 -5.75 -1.09 4.15
N LEU A 36 -4.48 -0.76 3.95
CA LEU A 36 -3.60 -1.45 3.02
C LEU A 36 -2.66 -2.36 3.79
N PHE A 37 -2.64 -3.65 3.46
CA PHE A 37 -1.65 -4.59 3.97
C PHE A 37 -0.65 -4.95 2.86
N ILE A 38 0.59 -4.51 3.01
CA ILE A 38 1.70 -4.88 2.13
C ILE A 38 2.31 -6.17 2.68
N ASN A 39 1.83 -7.27 2.13
CA ASN A 39 2.23 -8.61 2.52
C ASN A 39 3.56 -9.04 1.87
N LYS A 40 4.23 -10.04 2.47
CA LYS A 40 5.52 -10.63 2.07
C LYS A 40 6.76 -9.79 2.39
N ALA A 41 6.70 -8.97 3.42
CA ALA A 41 7.86 -8.29 3.98
C ALA A 41 8.66 -9.22 4.92
N GLU A 42 9.27 -10.27 4.37
CA GLU A 42 9.87 -11.38 5.15
C GLU A 42 11.30 -11.09 5.63
N ASN A 43 11.98 -10.13 5.01
CA ASN A 43 13.34 -9.72 5.34
C ASN A 43 13.51 -8.20 5.14
N ALA A 44 14.69 -7.68 5.50
CA ALA A 44 14.98 -6.25 5.44
C ALA A 44 14.89 -5.64 4.02
N GLU A 45 15.19 -6.40 2.97
CA GLU A 45 15.07 -5.93 1.58
C GLU A 45 13.61 -5.78 1.19
N ASP A 46 12.76 -6.74 1.58
CA ASP A 46 11.32 -6.67 1.32
C ASP A 46 10.64 -5.56 2.13
N GLN A 47 11.06 -5.34 3.38
CA GLN A 47 10.60 -4.21 4.20
C GLN A 47 10.93 -2.88 3.53
N LYS A 48 12.17 -2.70 3.06
CA LYS A 48 12.57 -1.49 2.34
C LYS A 48 11.73 -1.25 1.09
N ARG A 49 11.45 -2.29 0.30
CA ARG A 49 10.54 -2.18 -0.87
C ARG A 49 9.12 -1.82 -0.47
N ALA A 50 8.62 -2.34 0.65
CA ALA A 50 7.31 -2.02 1.18
C ALA A 50 7.23 -0.56 1.68
N GLU A 51 8.29 -0.05 2.31
CA GLU A 51 8.42 1.36 2.68
C GLU A 51 8.44 2.27 1.45
N GLU A 52 9.21 1.92 0.42
CA GLU A 52 9.25 2.67 -0.85
C GLU A 52 7.87 2.73 -1.52
N LEU A 53 7.15 1.61 -1.55
CA LEU A 53 5.76 1.57 -2.03
C LEU A 53 4.84 2.44 -1.18
N THR A 54 4.98 2.37 0.15
CA THR A 54 4.19 3.18 1.10
C THR A 54 4.39 4.66 0.83
N PHE A 55 5.63 5.11 0.66
CA PHE A 55 5.94 6.50 0.35
C PHE A 55 5.27 6.97 -0.95
N GLN A 56 5.31 6.15 -2.01
CA GLN A 56 4.67 6.49 -3.29
C GLN A 56 3.14 6.54 -3.19
N VAL A 57 2.54 5.61 -2.45
CA VAL A 57 1.09 5.60 -2.21
C VAL A 57 0.65 6.84 -1.43
N LEU A 58 1.36 7.20 -0.36
CA LEU A 58 1.07 8.41 0.42
C LEU A 58 1.26 9.69 -0.39
N LYS A 59 2.19 9.71 -1.35
CA LYS A 59 2.36 10.84 -2.27
C LYS A 59 1.18 11.00 -3.24
N ILE A 60 0.64 9.90 -3.77
CA ILE A 60 -0.45 9.93 -4.76
C ILE A 60 -1.81 10.16 -4.09
N CYS A 61 -2.08 9.49 -2.97
CA CYS A 61 -3.36 9.56 -2.27
C CYS A 61 -3.19 9.70 -0.74
N PRO A 62 -2.70 10.86 -0.24
CA PRO A 62 -2.32 11.05 1.16
C PRO A 62 -3.46 10.78 2.17
N ARG A 63 -4.70 11.05 1.78
CA ARG A 63 -5.94 10.81 2.57
C ARG A 63 -6.76 9.62 2.07
N GLY A 64 -6.20 8.87 1.11
CA GLY A 64 -6.89 7.76 0.48
C GLY A 64 -6.94 6.52 1.35
N ILE A 65 -5.94 6.33 2.20
CA ILE A 65 -5.75 5.11 2.98
C ILE A 65 -5.61 5.49 4.45
N SER A 66 -6.37 4.82 5.31
CA SER A 66 -6.43 5.09 6.75
C SER A 66 -5.20 4.58 7.49
N ASP A 67 -4.78 3.35 7.19
CA ASP A 67 -3.60 2.72 7.75
C ASP A 67 -2.89 1.89 6.68
N ILE A 68 -1.56 1.93 6.68
CA ILE A 68 -0.72 1.03 5.90
C ILE A 68 0.03 0.12 6.87
N ILE A 69 -0.08 -1.17 6.66
CA ILE A 69 0.49 -2.23 7.49
C ILE A 69 1.48 -2.99 6.61
N ILE A 70 2.74 -3.08 7.03
CA ILE A 70 3.76 -3.88 6.34
C ILE A 70 3.92 -5.19 7.10
N GLY A 71 4.07 -6.35 6.45
CA GLY A 71 4.38 -7.58 7.18
C GLY A 71 4.32 -8.86 6.35
N ALA A 72 4.37 -10.00 7.03
CA ALA A 72 4.30 -11.32 6.42
C ALA A 72 3.20 -12.16 7.08
N ALA A 73 2.11 -12.41 6.36
CA ALA A 73 1.03 -13.26 6.84
C ALA A 73 1.51 -14.70 7.06
N GLY A 74 1.14 -15.29 8.20
CA GLY A 74 1.51 -16.67 8.56
C GLY A 74 2.77 -16.78 9.43
N GLN A 75 3.50 -15.69 9.66
CA GLN A 75 4.55 -15.65 10.68
C GLN A 75 3.96 -15.29 12.06
N LYS A 76 4.44 -15.96 13.12
CA LYS A 76 3.96 -15.75 14.51
C LYS A 76 4.41 -14.41 15.10
N GLU A 77 5.57 -13.92 14.67
CA GLU A 77 6.07 -12.63 15.10
C GLU A 77 5.43 -11.54 14.24
N VAL A 78 4.73 -10.63 14.91
CA VAL A 78 4.11 -9.47 14.28
C VAL A 78 5.23 -8.49 13.91
N VAL A 79 5.85 -8.70 12.75
CA VAL A 79 6.72 -7.71 12.12
C VAL A 79 5.82 -6.75 11.36
N ALA A 80 5.02 -5.97 12.09
CA ALA A 80 4.10 -5.02 11.49
C ALA A 80 4.39 -3.59 11.89
N GLU A 81 4.95 -2.82 10.95
CA GLU A 81 4.95 -1.37 11.05
C GLU A 81 3.60 -0.83 10.57
N VAL A 82 2.97 0.01 11.39
CA VAL A 82 1.70 0.66 11.07
C VAL A 82 1.95 2.15 10.89
N ILE A 83 1.81 2.62 9.66
CA ILE A 83 1.91 4.03 9.32
C ILE A 83 0.50 4.61 9.29
N ARG A 84 0.26 5.63 10.12
CA ARG A 84 -1.04 6.31 10.26
C ARG A 84 -0.95 7.74 9.77
N GLU A 85 -1.99 8.20 9.09
CA GLU A 85 -2.14 9.63 8.80
C GLU A 85 -2.43 10.38 10.12
N VAL A 86 -1.53 11.27 10.53
CA VAL A 86 -1.79 12.20 11.65
C VAL A 86 -2.65 13.34 11.12
N LYS A 87 -3.89 13.45 11.59
CA LYS A 87 -4.73 14.62 11.32
C LYS A 87 -4.12 15.85 11.98
N THR A 88 -3.40 16.66 11.22
CA THR A 88 -3.16 18.05 11.61
C THR A 88 -4.50 18.80 11.54
N SER A 89 -4.87 19.38 12.69
CA SER A 89 -6.12 20.10 12.93
C SER A 89 -6.13 21.48 12.28
#